data_AF-A0A8R1IDM5-F1
#
_entry.id   AF-A0A8R1IDM5-F1
#
_cell.length_a   1.000
_cell.length_b   1.000
_cell.length_c   1.000
_cell.angle_alpha   90.00
_cell.angle_beta   90.00
_cell.angle_gamma   90.00
#
_symmetry.space_group_name_H-M   'P 1'
#
loop_
_entity.id
_entity.type
_entity.pdbx_description
1 polymer ?
#
loop_
_entity_poly.entity_id
_entity_poly.type
_entity_poly.pdbx_seq_one_letter_code
_entity_poly.pdbx_strand_id
1 'polypeptide(L)'
;MKTDGISQVEFAKNVLNRGQGTFSQILKCPKPWKELDAGRRVYVQMKRWLEQSQEVRVAMAKGRGGKECKENNDAVPEAQNKRKSPDTFKEKRHRFVFKASQKNRLESEFLSNKHPTPVQLRRLAKEIGLGYDQVQVFFLNQRRRQGRRSGDN
;
A
#
# COMPACT_ATOMS: atom_id res chain seq x y z
N MET A 1 -4.86 -5.68 19.83
CA MET A 1 -4.02 -6.46 18.87
C MET A 1 -3.12 -7.45 19.57
N LYS A 2 -2.07 -7.01 20.29
CA LYS A 2 -1.19 -7.95 21.03
C LYS A 2 -1.93 -8.69 22.16
N THR A 3 -2.93 -8.04 22.74
CA THR A 3 -3.83 -8.56 23.78
C THR A 3 -4.81 -9.62 23.30
N ASP A 4 -5.03 -9.72 21.99
CA ASP A 4 -6.13 -10.50 21.40
C ASP A 4 -5.60 -11.75 20.66
N GLY A 5 -4.28 -11.97 20.70
CA GLY A 5 -3.60 -13.03 19.94
C GLY A 5 -3.72 -12.87 18.43
N ILE A 6 -3.92 -11.65 17.92
CA ILE A 6 -4.12 -11.35 16.50
C ILE A 6 -2.79 -10.85 15.91
N SER A 7 -2.29 -11.57 14.90
CA SER A 7 -1.10 -11.12 14.17
C SER A 7 -1.41 -9.96 13.23
N GLN A 8 -0.37 -9.17 12.95
CA GLN A 8 -0.46 -8.09 11.98
C GLN A 8 -0.82 -8.57 10.57
N VAL A 9 -0.41 -9.81 10.22
CA VAL A 9 -0.72 -10.44 8.93
C VAL A 9 -2.20 -10.76 8.83
N GLU A 10 -2.77 -11.39 9.85
CA GLU A 10 -4.18 -11.77 9.92
C GLU A 10 -5.09 -10.56 9.83
N PHE A 11 -4.81 -9.52 10.62
CA PHE A 11 -5.59 -8.29 10.56
C PHE A 11 -5.48 -7.58 9.20
N ALA A 12 -4.27 -7.42 8.67
CA ALA A 12 -4.08 -6.76 7.38
C ALA A 12 -4.85 -7.50 6.28
N LYS A 13 -4.75 -8.83 6.25
CA LYS A 13 -5.39 -9.66 5.23
C LYS A 13 -6.91 -9.67 5.38
N ASN A 14 -7.41 -10.03 6.55
CA ASN A 14 -8.82 -10.40 6.73
C ASN A 14 -9.70 -9.19 7.11
N VAL A 15 -9.15 -8.21 7.85
CA VAL A 15 -9.92 -7.03 8.26
C VAL A 15 -9.77 -5.90 7.26
N LEU A 16 -8.57 -5.66 6.71
CA LEU A 16 -8.32 -4.50 5.85
C LEU A 16 -8.21 -4.81 4.36
N ASN A 17 -8.12 -6.09 3.99
CA ASN A 17 -7.80 -6.51 2.62
C ASN A 17 -6.55 -5.79 2.08
N ARG A 18 -5.48 -5.80 2.89
CA ARG A 18 -4.17 -5.18 2.60
C ARG A 18 -3.04 -6.18 2.88
N GLY A 19 -1.89 -5.95 2.25
CA GLY A 19 -0.67 -6.67 2.59
C GLY A 19 -0.14 -6.24 3.96
N GLN A 20 0.48 -7.16 4.69
CA GLN A 20 1.07 -6.87 6.02
C GLN A 20 2.06 -5.70 5.95
N GLY A 21 2.93 -5.64 4.93
CA GLY A 21 3.89 -4.53 4.78
C GLY A 21 3.23 -3.17 4.62
N THR A 22 2.12 -3.09 3.88
CA THR A 22 1.33 -1.86 3.75
C THR A 22 0.75 -1.45 5.10
N PHE A 23 0.16 -2.39 5.84
CA PHE A 23 -0.39 -2.10 7.15
C PHE A 23 0.71 -1.72 8.17
N SER A 24 1.87 -2.37 8.13
CA SER A 24 3.02 -1.97 8.95
C SER A 24 3.48 -0.55 8.66
N GLN A 25 3.45 -0.13 7.40
CA GLN A 25 3.82 1.24 7.07
C GLN A 25 2.78 2.25 7.59
N ILE A 26 1.50 1.89 7.58
CA ILE A 26 0.42 2.72 8.14
C ILE A 26 0.61 2.91 9.65
N LEU A 27 0.99 1.86 10.37
CA LEU A 27 1.27 1.95 11.81
C LEU A 27 2.55 2.72 12.13
N LYS A 28 3.63 2.52 11.36
CA LYS A 28 4.93 3.16 11.61
C LYS A 28 4.96 4.63 11.20
N CYS A 29 4.26 4.99 10.12
CA CYS A 29 4.21 6.35 9.60
C CYS A 29 2.77 6.69 9.23
N PRO A 30 1.89 6.94 10.21
CA PRO A 30 0.53 7.34 9.93
C PRO A 30 0.54 8.72 9.29
N LYS A 31 -0.17 8.88 8.17
CA LYS A 31 -0.35 10.19 7.55
C LYS A 31 -1.48 10.97 8.23
N PRO A 32 -1.39 12.30 8.34
CA PRO A 32 -2.47 13.11 8.90
C PRO A 32 -3.73 13.01 8.02
N TRP A 33 -4.91 13.07 8.65
CA TRP A 33 -6.20 12.84 7.98
C TRP A 33 -6.45 13.74 6.76
N LYS A 34 -5.97 14.99 6.83
CA LYS A 34 -6.11 15.97 5.74
C LYS A 34 -5.36 15.54 4.47
N GLU A 35 -4.26 14.80 4.60
CA GLU A 35 -3.45 14.28 3.48
C GLU A 35 -3.85 12.88 3.00
N LEU A 36 -4.77 12.24 3.71
CA LEU A 36 -5.32 10.95 3.29
C LEU A 36 -6.39 11.20 2.22
N ASP A 37 -6.15 10.78 0.99
CA ASP A 37 -7.21 10.74 -0.04
C ASP A 37 -7.97 9.40 0.06
N ALA A 38 -7.87 8.52 -0.94
CA ALA A 38 -8.40 7.15 -0.89
C ALA A 38 -7.91 6.30 0.32
N GLY A 39 -6.86 6.76 1.02
CA GLY A 39 -6.32 6.14 2.23
C GLY A 39 -7.24 6.21 3.45
N ARG A 40 -8.18 7.17 3.51
CA ARG A 40 -9.11 7.33 4.66
C ARG A 40 -9.94 6.08 4.94
N ARG A 41 -10.35 5.36 3.89
CA ARG A 41 -11.15 4.12 3.99
C ARG A 41 -10.51 3.09 4.92
N VAL A 42 -9.17 3.01 4.93
CA VAL A 42 -8.46 2.05 5.78
C VAL A 42 -8.63 2.38 7.26
N TYR A 43 -8.53 3.66 7.63
CA TYR A 43 -8.74 4.11 9.00
C TYR A 43 -10.20 3.98 9.44
N VAL A 44 -11.16 4.26 8.56
CA VAL A 44 -12.59 4.02 8.84
C VAL A 44 -12.84 2.54 9.13
N GLN A 45 -12.23 1.64 8.35
CA GLN A 45 -12.36 0.19 8.56
C GLN A 45 -11.70 -0.27 9.86
N MET A 46 -10.54 0.29 10.23
CA MET A 46 -9.92 0.06 11.54
C MET A 46 -10.83 0.53 12.67
N LYS A 47 -11.43 1.73 12.56
CA LYS A 47 -12.34 2.28 13.57
C LYS A 47 -13.56 1.38 13.76
N ARG A 48 -14.23 1.01 12.66
CA ARG A 48 -15.38 0.09 12.68
C ARG A 48 -15.04 -1.24 13.33
N TRP A 49 -13.84 -1.77 13.06
CA TRP A 49 -13.37 -3.00 13.70
C TRP A 49 -13.14 -2.81 15.20
N LEU A 50 -12.54 -1.71 15.64
CA LEU A 50 -12.32 -1.38 17.06
C LEU A 50 -13.63 -1.21 17.84
N GLU A 51 -14.69 -0.75 17.18
CA GLU A 51 -16.03 -0.60 17.77
C GLU A 51 -16.76 -1.94 18.00
N GLN A 52 -16.24 -3.06 17.45
CA GLN A 52 -16.85 -4.38 17.65
C GLN A 52 -16.44 -5.01 18.99
N SER A 53 -17.25 -5.95 19.46
CA SER A 53 -16.91 -6.79 20.62
C SER A 53 -15.60 -7.56 20.37
N GLN A 54 -14.93 -7.92 21.47
CA GLN A 54 -13.66 -8.64 21.42
C GLN A 54 -13.76 -9.96 20.63
N GLU A 55 -14.84 -10.72 20.83
CA GLU A 55 -15.10 -11.98 20.14
C GLU A 55 -15.22 -11.78 18.63
N VAL A 56 -16.01 -10.78 18.21
CA VAL A 56 -16.22 -10.43 16.80
C VAL A 56 -14.92 -9.95 16.16
N ARG A 57 -14.11 -9.16 16.88
CA ARG A 57 -12.79 -8.72 16.42
C ARG A 57 -11.84 -9.88 16.12
N VAL A 58 -11.76 -10.84 17.04
CA VAL A 58 -10.93 -12.05 16.89
C VAL A 58 -11.44 -12.92 15.75
N ALA A 59 -12.76 -13.12 15.64
CA ALA A 59 -13.38 -13.91 14.57
C ALA A 59 -13.11 -13.32 13.19
N MET A 60 -13.28 -12.01 13.00
CA MET A 60 -12.96 -11.33 11.75
C MET A 60 -11.48 -11.44 11.39
N ALA A 61 -10.59 -11.18 12.35
CA ALA A 61 -9.15 -11.21 12.09
C ALA A 61 -8.64 -12.63 11.78
N LYS A 62 -9.21 -13.67 12.38
CA LYS A 62 -8.88 -15.07 12.09
C LYS A 62 -9.57 -15.63 10.84
N GLY A 63 -10.33 -14.82 10.10
CA GLY A 63 -11.02 -15.24 8.88
C GLY A 63 -12.24 -16.13 9.13
N ARG A 64 -12.78 -16.12 10.36
CA ARG A 64 -13.95 -16.92 10.78
C ARG A 64 -15.27 -16.15 10.72
N GLY A 65 -15.23 -14.82 10.55
CA GLY A 65 -16.41 -13.94 10.53
C GLY A 65 -17.23 -13.97 9.24
N GLY A 66 -17.38 -15.13 8.60
CA GLY A 66 -18.10 -15.26 7.33
C GLY A 66 -19.63 -15.28 7.44
N LYS A 67 -20.21 -15.23 8.63
CA LYS A 67 -21.65 -15.23 8.86
C LYS A 67 -21.96 -14.35 10.08
N GLU A 68 -22.95 -13.45 9.94
CA GLU A 68 -23.52 -12.55 10.97
C GLU A 68 -22.62 -11.34 11.29
N CYS A 69 -22.98 -10.06 11.04
CA CYS A 69 -24.28 -9.40 11.10
C CYS A 69 -24.55 -8.50 9.87
N LYS A 70 -25.73 -8.67 9.27
CA LYS A 70 -26.40 -7.66 8.45
C LYS A 70 -27.62 -7.19 9.24
N GLU A 71 -27.51 -6.02 9.88
CA GLU A 71 -28.59 -5.17 10.42
C GLU A 71 -27.90 -3.82 10.70
N ASN A 72 -28.30 -2.64 10.22
CA ASN A 72 -29.49 -2.15 9.54
C ASN A 72 -29.09 -1.09 8.47
N ASN A 73 -30.03 -0.78 7.58
CA ASN A 73 -29.90 0.07 6.41
C ASN A 73 -29.56 1.54 6.70
N ASP A 74 -28.67 2.12 5.90
CA ASP A 74 -28.85 3.48 5.36
C ASP A 74 -28.40 3.48 3.90
N ALA A 75 -29.32 3.89 3.03
CA ALA A 75 -29.22 3.84 1.59
C ALA A 75 -28.13 4.77 1.05
N VAL A 76 -27.23 4.24 0.20
CA VAL A 76 -26.49 5.02 -0.82
C VAL A 76 -26.43 4.17 -2.09
N PRO A 77 -26.70 4.73 -3.29
CA PRO A 77 -27.07 3.95 -4.47
C PRO A 77 -25.92 3.13 -5.02
N GLU A 78 -26.27 1.90 -5.39
CA GLU A 78 -25.44 0.87 -5.98
C GLU A 78 -25.06 1.23 -7.42
N ALA A 79 -23.90 1.87 -7.60
CA ALA A 79 -23.22 1.89 -8.89
C ALA A 79 -22.63 0.49 -9.13
N GLN A 80 -23.34 -0.27 -9.96
CA GLN A 80 -23.01 -1.56 -10.54
C GLN A 80 -21.49 -1.79 -10.68
N ASN A 81 -20.91 -2.61 -9.80
CA ASN A 81 -19.62 -3.23 -10.08
C ASN A 81 -19.76 -4.74 -9.99
N LYS A 82 -19.79 -5.36 -11.17
CA LYS A 82 -19.85 -6.81 -11.40
C LYS A 82 -18.96 -7.53 -10.40
N ARG A 83 -19.61 -8.34 -9.57
CA ARG A 83 -18.99 -9.33 -8.70
C ARG A 83 -18.08 -10.22 -9.55
N LYS A 84 -16.76 -9.98 -9.51
CA LYS A 84 -15.79 -10.93 -10.02
C LYS A 84 -15.52 -11.95 -8.92
N SER A 85 -15.78 -13.19 -9.27
CA SER A 85 -15.63 -14.44 -8.53
C SER A 85 -14.32 -14.54 -7.74
N PRO A 86 -14.28 -15.30 -6.63
CA PRO A 86 -13.06 -15.60 -5.91
C PRO A 86 -12.22 -16.60 -6.71
N ASP A 87 -10.90 -16.56 -6.52
CA ASP A 87 -9.90 -17.47 -7.10
C ASP A 87 -9.67 -17.41 -8.62
N THR A 88 -8.95 -16.36 -9.04
CA THR A 88 -7.88 -16.57 -10.02
C THR A 88 -6.59 -16.20 -9.31
N PHE A 89 -5.73 -17.20 -9.10
CA PHE A 89 -4.33 -16.99 -8.73
C PHE A 89 -3.69 -16.11 -9.80
N LYS A 90 -3.75 -14.78 -9.63
CA LYS A 90 -3.00 -13.84 -10.43
C LYS A 90 -1.54 -14.17 -10.17
N GLU A 91 -0.92 -14.83 -11.12
CA GLU A 91 0.51 -15.13 -11.13
C GLU A 91 1.25 -13.86 -10.69
N LYS A 92 1.90 -13.95 -9.52
CA LYS A 92 2.47 -12.78 -8.86
C LYS A 92 3.56 -12.26 -9.79
N ARG A 93 3.32 -11.12 -10.43
CA ARG A 93 4.28 -10.47 -11.34
C ARG A 93 5.68 -10.56 -10.75
N HIS A 94 6.61 -11.20 -11.46
CA HIS A 94 7.98 -11.36 -11.01
C HIS A 94 8.57 -9.98 -10.74
N ARG A 95 9.02 -9.76 -9.50
CA ARG A 95 9.51 -8.44 -9.08
C ARG A 95 10.86 -8.19 -9.74
N PHE A 96 10.92 -7.13 -10.53
CA PHE A 96 12.17 -6.66 -11.10
C PHE A 96 13.07 -6.02 -10.04
N VAL A 97 14.39 -6.26 -10.13
CA VAL A 97 15.43 -5.69 -9.26
C VAL A 97 16.53 -5.09 -10.13
N PHE A 98 16.92 -3.85 -9.86
CA PHE A 98 18.03 -3.19 -10.57
C PHE A 98 19.37 -3.85 -10.23
N LYS A 99 20.27 -3.97 -11.21
CA LYS A 99 21.69 -4.33 -10.95
C LYS A 99 22.37 -3.23 -10.14
N ALA A 100 23.45 -3.56 -9.43
CA ALA A 100 24.20 -2.60 -8.62
C ALA A 100 24.71 -1.40 -9.45
N SER A 101 25.28 -1.65 -10.63
CA SER A 101 25.74 -0.59 -11.54
C SER A 101 24.61 0.34 -11.99
N GLN A 102 23.45 -0.22 -12.36
CA GLN A 102 22.26 0.54 -12.74
C GLN A 102 21.75 1.40 -11.59
N LYS A 103 21.69 0.85 -10.38
CA LYS A 103 21.25 1.56 -9.18
C LYS A 103 22.20 2.71 -8.83
N ASN A 104 23.52 2.47 -8.85
CA ASN A 104 24.51 3.51 -8.54
C ASN A 104 24.43 4.68 -9.53
N ARG A 105 24.26 4.40 -10.83
CA ARG A 105 24.10 5.45 -11.85
C ARG A 105 22.80 6.25 -11.65
N LEU A 106 21.69 5.58 -11.34
CA LEU A 106 20.41 6.23 -11.02
C LEU A 106 20.50 7.12 -9.77
N GLU A 107 21.20 6.66 -8.73
CA GLU A 107 21.40 7.42 -7.49
C GLU A 107 22.30 8.64 -7.70
N SER A 108 23.39 8.49 -8.44
CA SER A 108 24.29 9.60 -8.82
C SER A 108 23.54 10.69 -9.59
N GLU A 109 22.76 10.31 -10.60
CA GLU A 109 21.95 11.28 -11.36
C GLU A 109 20.91 11.97 -10.48
N PHE A 110 20.28 11.23 -9.57
CA PHE A 110 19.27 11.77 -8.67
C PHE A 110 19.82 12.78 -7.66
N LEU A 111 21.09 12.63 -7.23
CA LEU A 111 21.77 13.61 -6.39
C LEU A 111 22.05 14.91 -7.16
N SER A 112 22.41 14.81 -8.44
CA SER A 112 22.63 15.97 -9.30
C SER A 112 21.33 16.67 -9.70
N ASN A 113 20.29 15.91 -10.04
CA ASN A 113 19.01 16.43 -10.49
C ASN A 113 17.85 15.56 -9.99
N LYS A 114 17.05 16.07 -9.04
CA LYS A 114 15.89 15.35 -8.48
C LYS A 114 14.67 15.33 -9.42
N HIS A 115 14.64 16.21 -10.42
CA HIS A 115 13.53 16.42 -11.36
C HIS A 115 14.04 16.43 -12.81
N PRO A 116 14.65 15.33 -13.29
CA PRO A 116 15.10 15.25 -14.67
C PRO A 116 13.91 15.32 -15.63
N THR A 117 14.14 15.96 -16.77
CA THR A 117 13.16 16.07 -17.85
C THR A 117 12.90 14.71 -18.51
N PRO A 118 11.77 14.52 -19.21
CA PRO A 118 11.51 13.29 -19.93
C PRO A 118 12.62 12.91 -20.92
N VAL A 119 13.27 13.90 -21.55
CA VAL A 119 14.40 13.69 -22.46
C VAL A 119 15.61 13.14 -21.71
N GLN A 120 15.95 13.73 -20.55
CA GLN A 120 17.06 13.25 -19.69
C GLN A 120 16.80 11.83 -19.18
N LEU A 121 15.56 11.54 -18.77
CA LEU A 121 15.15 10.19 -18.34
C LEU A 121 15.27 9.15 -19.46
N ARG A 122 14.87 9.48 -20.69
CA ARG A 122 15.05 8.58 -21.86
C ARG A 122 16.52 8.33 -22.16
N ARG A 123 17.37 9.37 -22.09
CA ARG A 123 18.81 9.24 -22.29
C ARG A 123 19.42 8.32 -21.24
N LEU A 124 19.12 8.56 -19.97
CA LEU A 124 19.58 7.75 -18.85
C LEU A 124 19.12 6.30 -18.98
N ALA A 125 17.86 6.06 -19.35
CA ALA A 125 17.32 4.73 -19.59
C ALA A 125 18.10 3.96 -20.66
N LYS A 126 18.44 4.61 -21.78
CA LYS A 126 19.28 4.03 -22.83
C LYS A 126 20.71 3.75 -22.34
N GLU A 127 21.32 4.69 -21.61
CA GLU A 127 22.68 4.54 -21.05
C GLU A 127 22.82 3.31 -20.15
N ILE A 128 21.82 3.02 -19.32
CA ILE A 128 21.88 1.93 -18.32
C ILE A 128 21.12 0.66 -18.73
N GLY A 129 20.58 0.62 -19.95
CA GLY A 129 19.85 -0.52 -20.51
C GLY A 129 18.55 -0.84 -19.75
N LEU A 130 17.78 0.19 -19.38
CA LEU A 130 16.49 0.07 -18.69
C LEU A 130 15.36 0.68 -19.52
N GLY A 131 14.13 0.30 -19.22
CA GLY A 131 12.94 0.95 -19.76
C GLY A 131 12.74 2.35 -19.17
N TYR A 132 12.27 3.29 -19.98
CA TYR A 132 11.94 4.66 -19.54
C TYR A 132 11.02 4.66 -18.30
N ASP A 133 9.99 3.81 -18.30
CA ASP A 133 9.05 3.68 -17.17
C ASP A 133 9.75 3.24 -15.87
N GLN A 134 10.76 2.36 -15.96
CA GLN A 134 11.50 1.89 -14.79
C GLN A 134 12.30 3.03 -14.15
N VAL A 135 12.94 3.86 -14.99
CA VAL A 135 13.67 5.05 -14.54
C VAL A 135 12.70 6.09 -13.98
N GLN A 136 11.59 6.36 -14.67
CA GLN A 136 10.56 7.29 -14.18
C GLN A 136 10.01 6.88 -12.81
N VAL A 137 9.68 5.58 -12.64
CA VAL A 137 9.21 5.02 -11.37
C VAL A 137 10.28 5.10 -10.29
N PHE A 138 11.57 4.89 -10.61
CA PHE A 138 12.66 5.08 -9.66
C PHE A 138 12.67 6.50 -9.10
N PHE A 139 12.69 7.53 -9.95
CA PHE A 139 12.72 8.93 -9.52
C PHE A 139 11.48 9.32 -8.72
N LEU A 140 10.29 8.86 -9.15
CA LEU A 140 9.05 9.06 -8.42
C LEU A 140 9.11 8.46 -7.00
N ASN A 141 9.55 7.21 -6.89
CA ASN A 141 9.66 6.51 -5.61
C ASN A 141 10.74 7.12 -4.72
N GLN A 142 11.86 7.56 -5.29
CA GLN A 142 12.97 8.15 -4.54
C GLN A 142 12.57 9.50 -3.93
N ARG A 143 11.85 10.36 -4.67
CA ARG A 143 11.26 11.59 -4.10
C ARG A 143 10.27 11.30 -2.98
N ARG A 144 9.40 10.30 -3.16
CA ARG A 144 8.45 9.86 -2.12
C ARG A 144 9.14 9.36 -0.84
N ARG A 145 10.34 8.78 -0.95
CA ARG A 145 11.14 8.32 0.19
C ARG A 145 11.83 9.46 0.93
N GLN A 146 12.31 10.50 0.22
CA GLN A 146 12.89 11.68 0.87
C GLN A 146 11.91 12.35 1.83
N GLY A 147 10.67 12.59 1.40
CA GLY A 147 9.66 13.25 2.25
C GLY A 147 9.22 12.44 3.47
N ARG A 148 9.58 11.15 3.58
CA ARG A 148 9.27 10.33 4.77
C ARG A 148 10.36 10.37 5.85
N ARG A 149 11.58 10.76 5.51
CA ARG A 149 12.72 10.81 6.46
C ARG A 149 12.80 12.11 7.26
N SER A 150 12.11 13.16 6.83
CA SER A 150 12.18 14.49 7.44
C SER A 150 11.16 14.74 8.55
N GLY A 151 10.43 13.71 9.00
CA GLY A 151 9.46 13.80 10.11
C GLY A 151 9.94 13.12 11.40
N ASP A 152 11.25 12.90 11.52
CA ASP A 152 11.91 12.29 12.69
C ASP A 152 12.76 13.37 13.37
N ASN A 153 12.07 14.32 14.04
CA ASN A 153 12.62 15.18 15.07
C ASN A 153 11.51 15.62 16.03
#